data_AF-A0A537KRV4-F1
#
_entry.id   AF-A0A537KRV4-F1
#
_cell.length_a   1.000
_cell.length_b   1.000
_cell.length_c   1.000
_cell.angle_alpha   90.00
_cell.angle_beta   90.00
_cell.angle_gamma   90.00
#
_symmetry.space_group_name_H-M   'P 1'
#
loop_
_entity.id
_entity.type
_entity.pdbx_description
1 polymer ?
#
loop_
_entity_poly.entity_id
_entity_poly.type
_entity_poly.pdbx_seq_one_letter_code
_entity_poly.pdbx_strand_id
1 'polypeptide(L)' 'MKALIKPDAGPGLELTEVPVPRPGPGEILVKVFGGGICGTDLHIFT' A
#
# COMPACT_ATOMS: atom_id res chain seq x y z
N MET A 1 9.10 -6.55 0.19
CA MET A 1 8.65 -5.69 -0.92
C MET A 1 8.36 -4.33 -0.34
N LYS A 2 8.75 -3.26 -1.04
CA LYS A 2 8.48 -1.90 -0.60
C LYS A 2 6.99 -1.60 -0.64
N ALA A 3 6.46 -0.98 0.40
CA ALA A 3 5.09 -0.53 0.50
C ALA A 3 5.02 0.76 1.31
N LEU A 4 4.08 1.65 0.95
CA LEU A 4 3.65 2.73 1.83
C LEU A 4 2.60 2.18 2.79
N ILE A 5 2.81 2.35 4.09
CA ILE A 5 1.90 1.92 5.14
C ILE A 5 1.44 3.10 5.99
N LYS A 6 0.27 2.97 6.60
CA LYS A 6 -0.21 3.86 7.67
C LYS A 6 -0.14 3.08 8.98
N PRO A 7 0.93 3.26 9.77
CA PRO A 7 1.12 2.45 10.98
C PRO A 7 0.10 2.81 12.07
N ASP A 8 -0.28 4.09 12.15
CA ASP A 8 -1.14 4.65 13.19
C ASP A 8 -2.22 5.57 12.61
N ALA A 9 -3.26 5.82 13.41
CA ALA A 9 -4.28 6.81 13.11
C ALA A 9 -3.73 8.24 13.31
N GLY A 10 -3.29 8.87 12.23
CA GLY A 10 -2.80 10.25 12.22
C GLY A 10 -2.16 10.63 10.88
N PRO A 11 -1.69 11.88 10.71
CA PRO A 11 -1.09 12.30 9.45
C PRO A 11 0.16 11.48 9.09
N GLY A 12 0.36 11.24 7.80
CA GLY A 12 1.57 10.63 7.24
C GLY A 12 1.39 9.19 6.75
N LEU A 13 2.43 8.73 6.07
CA LEU A 13 2.65 7.35 5.62
C LEU A 13 4.13 7.02 5.75
N GLU A 14 4.46 5.75 5.95
CA GLU A 14 5.84 5.26 6.04
C GLU A 14 6.16 4.31 4.89
N LEU A 15 7.32 4.53 4.25
CA LEU A 15 7.84 3.58 3.27
C LEU A 15 8.63 2.49 3.98
N THR A 16 8.16 1.25 3.91
CA THR A 16 8.79 0.11 4.60
C THR A 16 8.86 -1.14 3.72
N GLU A 17 9.60 -2.15 4.18
CA GLU A 17 9.63 -3.48 3.59
C GLU A 17 8.62 -4.41 4.28
N VAL A 18 7.73 -5.02 3.50
CA VAL A 18 6.76 -6.01 3.97
C VAL A 18 6.92 -7.35 3.25
N PRO A 19 6.48 -8.50 3.80
CA PRO A 19 6.47 -9.77 3.09
C PRO A 19 5.65 -9.71 1.80
N VAL A 20 6.05 -10.46 0.77
CA VAL A 20 5.22 -10.65 -0.43
C VAL A 20 4.04 -11.56 -0.06
N PRO A 21 2.78 -11.15 -0.31
CA PRO A 21 1.63 -11.97 0.05
C PRO A 21 1.54 -13.24 -0.80
N ARG A 22 0.90 -14.27 -0.26
CA ARG A 22 0.56 -15.49 -1.00
C ARG A 22 -0.94 -15.45 -1.36
N PRO A 23 -1.30 -15.51 -2.64
CA PRO A 23 -2.71 -15.47 -3.04
C PRO A 23 -3.44 -16.75 -2.60
N GLY A 24 -4.67 -16.60 -2.12
CA GLY A 24 -5.59 -17.70 -1.84
C GLY A 24 -6.33 -18.21 -3.09
N PRO A 25 -7.26 -19.16 -2.93
CA PRO A 25 -8.07 -19.66 -4.04
C PRO A 25 -8.86 -18.53 -4.72
N GLY A 26 -8.67 -18.35 -6.03
CA GLY A 26 -9.35 -17.32 -6.82
C GLY A 26 -8.67 -15.95 -6.83
N GLU A 27 -7.55 -15.79 -6.12
CA GLU A 27 -6.77 -14.55 -6.10
C GLU A 27 -5.56 -14.63 -7.03
N ILE A 28 -5.03 -13.46 -7.42
CA ILE A 28 -3.79 -13.36 -8.20
C ILE A 28 -2.78 -12.45 -7.50
N LEU A 29 -1.49 -12.79 -7.65
CA LEU A 29 -0.40 -11.92 -7.21
C LEU A 29 0.04 -11.02 -8.35
N VAL A 30 -0.06 -9.71 -8.15
CA VAL A 30 0.30 -8.70 -9.16
C VAL A 30 1.60 -8.00 -8.78
N LYS A 31 2.54 -7.90 -9.75
CA LYS A 31 3.71 -7.04 -9.64
C LYS A 31 3.35 -5.62 -10.08
N VAL A 32 3.23 -4.70 -9.14
CA VAL A 32 2.91 -3.30 -9.42
C VAL A 32 4.13 -2.61 -10.04
N PHE A 33 3.97 -2.04 -11.24
CA PHE A 33 5.01 -1.26 -11.92
C PHE A 33 4.89 0.25 -11.68
N GLY A 34 3.67 0.74 -11.46
CA GLY A 34 3.37 2.13 -11.15
C GLY A 34 1.96 2.27 -10.56
N GLY A 35 1.77 3.28 -9.72
CA GLY A 35 0.48 3.63 -9.12
C GLY A 35 0.30 5.14 -9.15
N GLY A 36 -0.92 5.59 -9.43
CA GLY A 36 -1.29 7.00 -9.34
C GLY A 36 -1.74 7.37 -7.94
N ILE A 37 -1.69 8.66 -7.62
CA ILE A 37 -2.28 9.22 -6.40
C ILE A 37 -3.62 9.84 -6.77
N CYS A 38 -4.68 9.41 -6.11
CA CYS A 38 -6.02 9.97 -6.19
C CYS A 38 -6.25 10.99 -5.06
N GLY A 39 -7.26 11.84 -5.17
CA GLY A 39 -7.64 12.78 -4.10
C GLY A 39 -7.95 12.09 -2.77
N THR A 40 -8.52 10.87 -2.80
CA THR A 40 -8.77 10.06 -1.59
C THR A 40 -7.49 9.76 -0.82
N ASP A 41 -6.38 9.52 -1.50
CA ASP A 41 -5.11 9.23 -0.85
C ASP A 41 -4.60 10.44 -0.06
N LEU A 42 -4.91 11.67 -0.49
CA LEU A 42 -4.59 12.88 0.26
C LEU A 42 -5.43 12.99 1.53
N HIS A 43 -6.72 12.63 1.47
CA HIS A 43 -7.57 12.57 2.67
C HIS A 43 -7.11 11.50 3.66
N ILE A 44 -6.54 10.39 3.17
CA ILE A 44 -5.92 9.35 4.01
C ILE A 44 -4.59 9.83 4.58
N PHE A 45 -3.80 10.58 3.80
CA PHE A 45 -2.49 11.07 4.21
C PHE A 45 -2.58 12.08 5.35
N THR A 46 -3.60 12.95 5.36
CA THR A 46 -3.76 14.00 6.39
C THR A 46 -4.41 13.50 7.67
#